data_AF-A4N4Y7-F1
#
_entry.id   AF-A4N4Y7-F1
#
_cell.length_a   1.000
_cell.length_b   1.000
_cell.length_c   1.000
_cell.angle_alpha   90.00
_cell.angle_beta   90.00
_cell.angle_gamma   90.00
#
_symmetry.space_group_name_H-M   'P 1'
#
loop_
_entity.id
_entity.type
_entity.pdbx_description
1 polymer ?
#
loop_
_entity_poly.entity_id
_entity_poly.type
_entity_poly.pdbx_seq_one_letter_code
_entity_poly.pdbx_strand_id
1 'polypeptide(L)'
;MSGAAYEPTQYFCNIVLKKMQIDITYYDPLIGADIAMLIQPNTKVLFLEAPSSITMEIPDIPTIVKAARKVNPNIVIMIDNTWSAGVLFKALEHDIDISIQAGTKYLVGHSDIMIGTAVANARTWDQLREHSYLMGQMVDADSAYTTARGIRTLGVRLKQHQESSIKVAKWLSEQPEVKTVYHPALPSCPGHEFFLRDFSGSSGLFSFELTQRLTSEQVSKFMDHFQLFAMAYSWGGFESLILCNQPEEIAHIRPNIKRNLTGSLIRVHIGFENVDELIADLKAGFERIA
;
A
#
# COMPACT_ATOMS: atom_id res chain seq x y z
N MET A 1 -0.43 -12.05 -9.99
CA MET A 1 -0.35 -10.74 -9.30
C MET A 1 -1.10 -10.83 -7.99
N SER A 2 -0.68 -10.12 -6.95
CA SER A 2 -1.46 -10.06 -5.71
C SER A 2 -2.89 -9.60 -6.00
N GLY A 3 -3.88 -10.27 -5.44
CA GLY A 3 -5.30 -9.92 -5.53
C GLY A 3 -5.67 -8.67 -4.72
N ALA A 4 -4.75 -8.18 -3.88
CA ALA A 4 -4.92 -6.94 -3.12
C ALA A 4 -3.99 -5.82 -3.61
N ALA A 5 -3.44 -5.95 -4.82
CA ALA A 5 -2.65 -4.90 -5.45
C ALA A 5 -3.49 -3.64 -5.71
N TYR A 6 -2.82 -2.49 -5.84
CA TYR A 6 -3.44 -1.22 -6.20
C TYR A 6 -4.37 -1.36 -7.42
N GLU A 7 -5.60 -0.86 -7.31
CA GLU A 7 -6.66 -1.12 -8.29
C GLU A 7 -6.26 -0.74 -9.73
N PRO A 8 -5.69 0.45 -10.02
CA PRO A 8 -5.19 0.77 -11.35
C PRO A 8 -4.17 -0.23 -11.92
N THR A 9 -3.36 -0.89 -11.09
CA THR A 9 -2.46 -1.97 -11.52
C THR A 9 -3.27 -3.19 -11.99
N GLN A 10 -4.34 -3.55 -11.26
CA GLN A 10 -5.29 -4.59 -11.68
C GLN A 10 -6.01 -4.22 -12.98
N TYR A 11 -6.43 -2.97 -13.13
CA TYR A 11 -7.08 -2.48 -14.35
C TYR A 11 -6.14 -2.52 -15.56
N PHE A 12 -4.88 -2.12 -15.41
CA PHE A 12 -3.87 -2.24 -16.45
C PHE A 12 -3.73 -3.69 -16.92
N CYS A 13 -3.62 -4.63 -15.97
CA CYS A 13 -3.59 -6.06 -16.27
C CYS A 13 -4.86 -6.54 -17.00
N ASN A 14 -6.03 -6.24 -16.48
CA ASN A 14 -7.30 -6.79 -16.96
C ASN A 14 -7.77 -6.16 -18.29
N ILE A 15 -7.37 -4.92 -18.59
CA ILE A 15 -7.83 -4.18 -19.77
C ILE A 15 -6.75 -4.10 -20.83
N VAL A 16 -5.52 -3.73 -20.47
CA VAL A 16 -4.43 -3.51 -21.44
C VAL A 16 -3.73 -4.81 -21.75
N LEU A 17 -3.18 -5.50 -20.75
CA LEU A 17 -2.42 -6.74 -20.97
C LEU A 17 -3.27 -7.86 -21.55
N LYS A 18 -4.55 -7.93 -21.19
CA LYS A 18 -5.50 -8.89 -21.79
C LYS A 18 -5.64 -8.70 -23.31
N LYS A 19 -5.64 -7.46 -23.82
CA LYS A 19 -5.66 -7.19 -25.28
C LYS A 19 -4.36 -7.63 -25.96
N MET A 20 -3.28 -7.72 -25.21
CA MET A 20 -1.99 -8.23 -25.65
C MET A 20 -1.84 -9.75 -25.45
N GLN A 21 -2.94 -10.44 -25.13
CA GLN A 21 -2.98 -11.90 -24.92
C GLN A 21 -2.05 -12.37 -23.78
N ILE A 22 -1.91 -11.54 -22.75
CA ILE A 22 -1.19 -11.90 -21.53
C ILE A 22 -2.21 -12.34 -20.48
N ASP A 23 -2.07 -13.57 -20.01
CA ASP A 23 -2.91 -14.15 -18.95
C ASP A 23 -2.52 -13.64 -17.57
N ILE A 24 -3.52 -13.47 -16.69
CA ILE A 24 -3.32 -13.00 -15.32
C ILE A 24 -3.97 -13.97 -14.34
N THR A 25 -3.16 -14.49 -13.43
CA THR A 25 -3.63 -15.23 -12.26
C THR A 25 -3.46 -14.35 -11.01
N TYR A 26 -4.56 -14.13 -10.29
CA TYR A 26 -4.57 -13.42 -9.01
C TYR A 26 -4.36 -14.41 -7.85
N TYR A 27 -3.64 -13.98 -6.82
CA TYR A 27 -3.39 -14.79 -5.62
C TYR A 27 -3.65 -13.99 -4.35
N ASP A 28 -4.02 -14.67 -3.27
CA ASP A 28 -4.18 -14.05 -1.96
C ASP A 28 -2.82 -13.58 -1.41
N PRO A 29 -2.63 -12.33 -0.95
CA PRO A 29 -1.34 -11.86 -0.43
C PRO A 29 -0.75 -12.75 0.67
N LEU A 30 -1.58 -13.46 1.43
CA LEU A 30 -1.14 -14.36 2.51
C LEU A 30 -0.90 -15.80 2.05
N ILE A 31 -0.77 -16.05 0.74
CA ILE A 31 -0.58 -17.40 0.17
C ILE A 31 0.71 -18.09 0.61
N GLY A 32 1.75 -17.35 0.99
CA GLY A 32 3.03 -17.92 1.41
C GLY A 32 3.63 -18.87 0.36
N ALA A 33 4.04 -20.07 0.76
CA ALA A 33 4.72 -21.04 -0.10
C ALA A 33 3.81 -21.62 -1.20
N ASP A 34 2.49 -21.57 -1.01
CA ASP A 34 1.51 -22.12 -1.95
C ASP A 34 1.47 -21.36 -3.28
N ILE A 35 2.15 -20.21 -3.37
CA ILE A 35 2.39 -19.49 -4.63
C ILE A 35 3.03 -20.40 -5.69
N ALA A 36 3.83 -21.39 -5.27
CA ALA A 36 4.46 -22.36 -6.16
C ALA A 36 3.44 -23.13 -7.01
N MET A 37 2.23 -23.38 -6.49
CA MET A 37 1.18 -24.11 -7.20
C MET A 37 0.53 -23.28 -8.32
N LEU A 38 0.66 -21.95 -8.28
CA LEU A 38 0.07 -21.05 -9.27
C LEU A 38 1.03 -20.72 -10.42
N ILE A 39 2.30 -21.12 -10.30
CA ILE A 39 3.31 -20.89 -11.34
C ILE A 39 3.13 -21.91 -12.46
N GLN A 40 2.94 -21.39 -13.67
CA GLN A 40 2.74 -22.13 -14.89
C GLN A 40 4.01 -22.06 -15.77
N PRO A 41 4.16 -22.94 -16.78
CA PRO A 41 5.31 -22.90 -17.70
C PRO A 41 5.50 -21.56 -18.42
N ASN A 42 4.41 -20.82 -18.64
CA ASN A 42 4.42 -19.49 -19.27
C ASN A 42 4.48 -18.32 -18.27
N THR A 43 4.49 -18.56 -16.95
CA THR A 43 4.58 -17.47 -15.97
C THR A 43 5.91 -16.72 -16.08
N LYS A 44 5.83 -15.43 -16.45
CA LYS A 44 7.01 -14.56 -16.61
C LYS A 44 7.23 -13.58 -15.47
N VAL A 45 6.15 -13.10 -14.85
CA VAL A 45 6.19 -12.07 -13.80
C VAL A 45 5.42 -12.51 -12.59
N LEU A 46 6.03 -12.38 -11.41
CA LEU A 46 5.35 -12.40 -10.11
C LEU A 46 5.36 -10.96 -9.57
N PHE A 47 4.18 -10.37 -9.45
CA PHE A 47 4.00 -9.01 -8.93
C PHE A 47 3.46 -9.07 -7.50
N LEU A 48 4.20 -8.45 -6.58
CA LEU A 48 3.99 -8.36 -5.14
C LEU A 48 3.60 -6.93 -4.76
N GLU A 49 2.98 -6.76 -3.60
CA GLU A 49 2.73 -5.45 -2.98
C GLU A 49 2.68 -5.68 -1.46
N ALA A 50 3.46 -4.89 -0.70
CA ALA A 50 3.57 -5.04 0.74
C ALA A 50 3.76 -3.68 1.43
N PRO A 51 2.84 -3.27 2.32
CA PRO A 51 1.53 -3.86 2.62
C PRO A 51 0.56 -3.77 1.43
N SER A 52 -0.48 -4.59 1.43
CA SER A 52 -1.52 -4.57 0.39
C SER A 52 -2.33 -3.27 0.40
N SER A 53 -2.66 -2.74 -0.78
CA SER A 53 -3.43 -1.51 -0.94
C SER A 53 -4.74 -1.54 -0.15
N ILE A 54 -4.97 -0.49 0.66
CA ILE A 54 -6.19 -0.26 1.45
C ILE A 54 -6.38 -1.24 2.63
N THR A 55 -6.22 -2.55 2.45
CA THR A 55 -6.49 -3.56 3.51
C THR A 55 -5.26 -3.96 4.32
N MET A 56 -4.07 -3.51 3.92
CA MET A 56 -2.82 -3.50 4.68
C MET A 56 -2.23 -4.88 5.05
N GLU A 57 -2.68 -5.97 4.43
CA GLU A 57 -2.07 -7.28 4.67
C GLU A 57 -0.58 -7.28 4.32
N ILE A 58 0.22 -7.92 5.17
CA ILE A 58 1.66 -8.08 4.99
C ILE A 58 1.94 -9.50 4.49
N PRO A 59 2.37 -9.69 3.24
CA PRO A 59 2.75 -11.00 2.72
C PRO A 59 4.07 -11.52 3.33
N ASP A 60 4.23 -12.84 3.45
CA ASP A 60 5.53 -13.47 3.75
C ASP A 60 6.43 -13.45 2.52
N ILE A 61 7.06 -12.30 2.26
CA ILE A 61 7.85 -12.06 1.04
C ILE A 61 9.00 -13.08 0.88
N PRO A 62 9.87 -13.33 1.88
CA PRO A 62 10.92 -14.35 1.78
C PRO A 62 10.39 -15.73 1.38
N THR A 63 9.28 -16.18 1.98
CA THR A 63 8.71 -17.49 1.66
C THR A 63 8.14 -17.52 0.23
N ILE A 64 7.42 -16.48 -0.18
CA ILE A 64 6.87 -16.37 -1.54
C ILE A 64 7.99 -16.38 -2.58
N VAL A 65 9.03 -15.55 -2.40
CA VAL A 65 10.16 -15.45 -3.33
C VAL A 65 10.87 -16.79 -3.45
N LYS A 66 11.22 -17.42 -2.31
CA LYS A 66 11.89 -18.72 -2.30
C LYS A 66 11.08 -19.81 -2.99
N ALA A 67 9.77 -19.86 -2.74
CA ALA A 67 8.88 -20.82 -3.38
C ALA A 67 8.79 -20.59 -4.89
N ALA A 68 8.69 -19.33 -5.32
CA ALA A 68 8.62 -18.99 -6.74
C ALA A 68 9.92 -19.34 -7.49
N ARG A 69 11.06 -18.97 -6.93
CA ARG A 69 12.40 -19.27 -7.47
C ARG A 69 12.65 -20.78 -7.59
N LYS A 70 12.15 -21.57 -6.64
CA LYS A 70 12.29 -23.03 -6.67
C LYS A 70 11.59 -23.65 -7.89
N VAL A 71 10.44 -23.10 -8.31
CA VAL A 71 9.70 -23.60 -9.49
C VAL A 71 10.26 -23.01 -10.78
N ASN A 72 10.51 -21.70 -10.79
CA ASN A 72 11.06 -21.00 -11.94
C ASN A 72 12.13 -19.99 -11.48
N PRO A 73 13.42 -20.33 -11.54
CA PRO A 73 14.49 -19.42 -11.12
C PRO A 73 14.54 -18.15 -11.98
N ASN A 74 14.02 -18.24 -13.22
CA ASN A 74 14.06 -17.17 -14.20
C ASN A 74 12.84 -16.24 -14.18
N ILE A 75 11.84 -16.48 -13.32
CA ILE A 75 10.70 -15.56 -13.18
C ILE A 75 11.19 -14.14 -12.84
N VAL A 76 10.56 -13.08 -13.32
CA VAL A 76 10.87 -11.71 -12.87
C VAL A 76 9.95 -11.41 -11.69
N ILE A 77 10.54 -11.08 -10.55
CA ILE A 77 9.78 -10.73 -9.34
C ILE A 77 9.81 -9.21 -9.18
N MET A 78 8.64 -8.60 -9.15
CA MET A 78 8.45 -7.15 -8.96
C MET A 78 7.67 -6.91 -7.68
N ILE A 79 7.94 -5.81 -6.99
CA ILE A 79 7.14 -5.38 -5.84
C ILE A 79 6.79 -3.89 -5.97
N ASP A 80 5.53 -3.55 -5.73
CA ASP A 80 5.17 -2.18 -5.36
C ASP A 80 5.56 -1.96 -3.89
N ASN A 81 6.58 -1.13 -3.70
CA ASN A 81 7.21 -0.85 -2.42
C ASN A 81 6.91 0.58 -1.93
N THR A 82 5.83 1.19 -2.46
CA THR A 82 5.51 2.60 -2.22
C THR A 82 5.33 2.90 -0.72
N TRP A 83 4.64 2.01 0.02
CA TRP A 83 4.35 2.23 1.44
C TRP A 83 5.60 2.26 2.31
N SER A 84 6.62 1.45 1.95
CA SER A 84 7.89 1.38 2.69
C SER A 84 8.87 2.50 2.27
N ALA A 85 8.48 3.33 1.30
CA ALA A 85 9.32 4.32 0.63
C ALA A 85 10.63 3.74 0.05
N GLY A 86 10.66 2.42 -0.21
CA GLY A 86 11.84 1.70 -0.67
C GLY A 86 12.97 1.57 0.35
N VAL A 87 12.82 2.14 1.55
CA VAL A 87 13.87 2.19 2.58
C VAL A 87 13.51 1.39 3.83
N LEU A 88 12.22 1.27 4.16
CA LEU A 88 11.74 0.49 5.31
C LEU A 88 11.67 -1.01 5.01
N PHE A 89 11.55 -1.38 3.73
CA PHE A 89 11.70 -2.75 3.24
C PHE A 89 12.62 -2.76 2.03
N LYS A 90 13.80 -3.37 2.19
CA LYS A 90 14.85 -3.36 1.17
C LYS A 90 14.65 -4.48 0.16
N ALA A 91 13.65 -4.33 -0.70
CA ALA A 91 13.19 -5.38 -1.62
C ALA A 91 14.29 -6.16 -2.37
N LEU A 92 15.31 -5.48 -2.91
CA LEU A 92 16.38 -6.13 -3.67
C LEU A 92 17.28 -7.04 -2.80
N GLU A 93 17.35 -6.81 -1.48
CA GLU A 93 18.03 -7.71 -0.54
C GLU A 93 17.24 -9.02 -0.31
N HIS A 94 15.97 -9.07 -0.72
CA HIS A 94 15.07 -10.23 -0.63
C HIS A 94 14.90 -10.96 -1.99
N ASP A 95 15.89 -10.86 -2.89
CA ASP A 95 15.89 -11.52 -4.21
C ASP A 95 14.72 -11.13 -5.14
N ILE A 96 14.16 -9.94 -4.90
CA ILE A 96 13.23 -9.27 -5.81
C ILE A 96 14.04 -8.55 -6.89
N ASP A 97 13.58 -8.62 -8.15
CA ASP A 97 14.31 -8.05 -9.28
C ASP A 97 14.08 -6.54 -9.44
N ILE A 98 12.84 -6.07 -9.20
CA ILE A 98 12.43 -4.68 -9.42
C ILE A 98 11.59 -4.19 -8.24
N SER A 99 12.04 -3.10 -7.60
CA SER A 99 11.29 -2.35 -6.58
C SER A 99 10.67 -1.11 -7.20
N ILE A 100 9.35 -1.10 -7.31
CA ILE A 100 8.56 -0.01 -7.89
C ILE A 100 8.06 0.90 -6.78
N GLN A 101 7.99 2.21 -7.01
CA GLN A 101 7.30 3.13 -6.12
C GLN A 101 6.55 4.20 -6.91
N ALA A 102 5.36 4.55 -6.43
CA ALA A 102 4.79 5.87 -6.67
C ALA A 102 5.56 6.87 -5.79
N GLY A 103 6.66 7.41 -6.31
CA GLY A 103 7.45 8.44 -5.63
C GLY A 103 6.65 9.72 -5.33
N THR A 104 5.51 9.91 -5.99
CA THR A 104 4.43 10.85 -5.63
C THR A 104 4.11 10.88 -4.13
N LYS A 105 4.25 9.75 -3.44
CA LYS A 105 3.91 9.60 -2.02
C LYS A 105 5.08 10.06 -1.13
N TYR A 106 5.65 9.16 -0.32
CA TYR A 106 6.64 9.53 0.69
C TYR A 106 7.97 10.09 0.12
N LEU A 107 8.37 9.74 -1.11
CA LEU A 107 9.64 10.26 -1.67
C LEU A 107 9.58 11.76 -1.91
N VAL A 108 8.56 12.22 -2.64
CA VAL A 108 8.24 13.65 -2.77
C VAL A 108 7.86 14.21 -1.40
N GLY A 109 6.83 13.65 -0.76
CA GLY A 109 6.47 13.91 0.63
C GLY A 109 5.69 15.21 0.88
N HIS A 110 5.23 15.90 -0.17
CA HIS A 110 4.63 17.23 -0.07
C HIS A 110 3.36 17.43 -0.92
N SER A 111 2.76 16.34 -1.43
CA SER A 111 1.50 16.36 -2.17
C SER A 111 1.47 17.22 -3.46
N ASP A 112 2.64 17.55 -4.03
CA ASP A 112 2.78 18.55 -5.10
C ASP A 112 3.37 18.02 -6.43
N ILE A 113 4.04 16.85 -6.41
CA ILE A 113 4.68 16.26 -7.58
C ILE A 113 4.23 14.81 -7.78
N MET A 114 4.01 14.41 -9.03
CA MET A 114 3.77 13.03 -9.42
C MET A 114 5.01 12.44 -10.09
N ILE A 115 5.46 11.27 -9.61
CA ILE A 115 6.62 10.57 -10.15
C ILE A 115 6.53 9.06 -9.88
N GLY A 116 6.87 8.24 -10.87
CA GLY A 116 7.06 6.80 -10.73
C GLY A 116 8.56 6.45 -10.74
N THR A 117 8.96 5.48 -9.92
CA THR A 117 10.34 4.94 -9.93
C THR A 117 10.31 3.43 -9.97
N ALA A 118 11.29 2.82 -10.64
CA ALA A 118 11.51 1.38 -10.67
C ALA A 118 13.01 1.11 -10.54
N VAL A 119 13.44 0.72 -9.34
CA VAL A 119 14.85 0.39 -9.06
C VAL A 119 15.04 -1.09 -9.33
N ALA A 120 15.93 -1.43 -10.27
CA ALA A 120 16.15 -2.79 -10.73
C ALA A 120 17.55 -3.31 -10.38
N ASN A 121 17.66 -4.62 -10.18
CA ASN A 121 18.97 -5.29 -10.15
C ASN A 121 19.62 -5.32 -11.55
N ALA A 122 20.91 -5.67 -11.61
CA ALA A 122 21.67 -5.72 -12.86
C ALA A 122 21.07 -6.69 -13.90
N ARG A 123 20.40 -7.76 -13.45
CA ARG A 123 19.80 -8.78 -14.32
C ARG A 123 18.65 -8.22 -15.14
N THR A 124 17.82 -7.33 -14.58
CA THR A 124 16.63 -6.79 -15.27
C THR A 124 16.78 -5.36 -15.75
N TRP A 125 17.86 -4.66 -15.36
CA TRP A 125 18.01 -3.22 -15.63
C TRP A 125 18.02 -2.88 -17.12
N ASP A 126 18.86 -3.52 -17.94
CA ASP A 126 18.98 -3.13 -19.36
C ASP A 126 17.64 -3.30 -20.09
N GLN A 127 16.94 -4.42 -19.89
CA GLN A 127 15.63 -4.63 -20.50
C GLN A 127 14.60 -3.60 -20.02
N LEU A 128 14.57 -3.30 -18.70
CA LEU A 128 13.65 -2.31 -18.14
C LEU A 128 13.93 -0.91 -18.72
N ARG A 129 15.19 -0.49 -18.74
CA ARG A 129 15.61 0.83 -19.26
C ARG A 129 15.24 0.98 -20.73
N GLU A 130 15.67 0.05 -21.58
CA GLU A 130 15.47 0.17 -23.02
C GLU A 130 13.98 0.12 -23.40
N HIS A 131 13.20 -0.77 -22.80
CA HIS A 131 11.77 -0.86 -23.11
C HIS A 131 10.99 0.35 -22.58
N SER A 132 11.35 0.86 -21.40
CA SER A 132 10.78 2.11 -20.87
C SER A 132 11.08 3.30 -21.76
N TYR A 133 12.32 3.38 -22.28
CA TYR A 133 12.76 4.44 -23.19
C TYR A 133 12.02 4.40 -24.53
N LEU A 134 11.85 3.22 -25.13
CA LEU A 134 11.07 3.06 -26.38
C LEU A 134 9.59 3.42 -26.21
N MET A 135 9.06 3.31 -24.99
CA MET A 135 7.71 3.77 -24.64
C MET A 135 7.66 5.26 -24.25
N GLY A 136 8.76 5.99 -24.38
CA GLY A 136 8.85 7.42 -24.08
C GLY A 136 8.64 7.78 -22.61
N GLN A 137 8.83 6.83 -21.69
CA GLN A 137 8.61 7.07 -20.26
C GLN A 137 9.77 7.88 -19.68
N MET A 138 9.46 9.07 -19.18
CA MET A 138 10.40 9.96 -18.52
C MET A 138 9.68 10.85 -17.50
N VAL A 139 10.46 11.52 -16.66
CA VAL A 139 9.99 12.57 -15.75
C VAL A 139 10.70 13.88 -16.10
N ASP A 140 10.04 15.02 -15.90
CA ASP A 140 10.68 16.32 -16.10
C ASP A 140 11.76 16.58 -15.03
N ALA A 141 12.68 17.49 -15.35
CA ALA A 141 13.84 17.77 -14.51
C ALA A 141 13.46 18.37 -13.14
N ASP A 142 12.44 19.22 -13.08
CA ASP A 142 11.98 19.88 -11.87
C ASP A 142 11.31 18.89 -10.91
N SER A 143 10.50 17.97 -11.42
CA SER A 143 9.93 16.86 -10.64
C SER A 143 11.02 15.92 -10.11
N ALA A 144 12.05 15.61 -10.92
CA ALA A 144 13.19 14.83 -10.47
C ALA A 144 13.98 15.55 -9.35
N TYR A 145 14.25 16.84 -9.53
CA TYR A 145 14.91 17.68 -8.52
C TYR A 145 14.09 17.75 -7.22
N THR A 146 12.80 17.99 -7.31
CA THR A 146 11.89 18.11 -6.15
C THR A 146 11.79 16.78 -5.40
N THR A 147 11.75 15.66 -6.12
CA THR A 147 11.83 14.33 -5.50
C THR A 147 13.15 14.13 -4.78
N ALA A 148 14.29 14.47 -5.41
CA ALA A 148 15.60 14.39 -4.78
C ALA A 148 15.73 15.30 -3.54
N ARG A 149 15.00 16.43 -3.53
CA ARG A 149 14.88 17.32 -2.37
C ARG A 149 14.02 16.70 -1.26
N GLY A 150 12.88 16.10 -1.60
CA GLY A 150 12.00 15.39 -0.66
C GLY A 150 12.71 14.25 0.07
N ILE A 151 13.59 13.52 -0.62
CA ILE A 151 14.41 12.45 -0.04
C ILE A 151 15.29 12.95 1.12
N ARG A 152 15.71 14.23 1.13
CA ARG A 152 16.58 14.78 2.19
C ARG A 152 15.92 14.82 3.56
N THR A 153 14.59 14.86 3.60
CA THR A 153 13.82 14.83 4.86
C THR A 153 13.09 13.50 5.07
N LEU A 154 13.25 12.52 4.18
CA LEU A 154 12.51 11.25 4.22
C LEU A 154 12.64 10.55 5.58
N GLY A 155 13.85 10.46 6.13
CA GLY A 155 14.09 9.78 7.40
C GLY A 155 13.34 10.43 8.58
N VAL A 156 13.41 11.77 8.71
CA VAL A 156 12.72 12.49 9.79
C VAL A 156 11.20 12.46 9.61
N ARG A 157 10.72 12.54 8.37
CA ARG A 157 9.29 12.46 8.05
C ARG A 157 8.73 11.06 8.36
N LEU A 158 9.37 9.99 7.90
CA LEU A 158 8.95 8.62 8.19
C LEU A 158 8.94 8.31 9.68
N LYS A 159 9.93 8.82 10.44
CA LYS A 159 9.94 8.68 11.90
C LYS A 159 8.71 9.34 12.53
N GLN A 160 8.40 10.57 12.14
CA GLN A 160 7.20 11.27 12.64
C GLN A 160 5.92 10.54 12.26
N HIS A 161 5.79 10.12 11.00
CA HIS A 161 4.64 9.34 10.52
C HIS A 161 4.46 8.06 11.35
N GLN A 162 5.54 7.30 11.58
CA GLN A 162 5.51 6.08 12.38
C GLN A 162 5.05 6.33 13.81
N GLU A 163 5.63 7.32 14.48
CA GLU A 163 5.33 7.63 15.88
C GLU A 163 3.86 8.03 16.04
N SER A 164 3.39 8.95 15.19
CA SER A 164 1.99 9.41 15.20
C SER A 164 1.03 8.28 14.81
N SER A 165 1.29 7.55 13.72
CA SER A 165 0.34 6.54 13.22
C SER A 165 0.17 5.37 14.17
N ILE A 166 1.23 4.92 14.83
CA ILE A 166 1.14 3.87 15.85
C ILE A 166 0.33 4.35 17.06
N LYS A 167 0.49 5.61 17.48
CA LYS A 167 -0.29 6.18 18.59
C LYS A 167 -1.78 6.25 18.22
N VAL A 168 -2.12 6.75 17.03
CA VAL A 168 -3.52 6.79 16.54
C VAL A 168 -4.09 5.38 16.40
N ALA A 169 -3.34 4.44 15.81
CA ALA A 169 -3.79 3.07 15.62
C ALA A 169 -4.07 2.32 16.93
N LYS A 170 -3.23 2.55 17.96
CA LYS A 170 -3.46 2.01 19.31
C LYS A 170 -4.71 2.59 19.95
N TRP A 171 -4.88 3.90 19.89
CA TRP A 171 -6.09 4.55 20.40
C TRP A 171 -7.35 4.06 19.68
N LEU A 172 -7.32 3.93 18.35
CA LEU A 172 -8.42 3.37 17.56
C LEU A 172 -8.79 1.94 17.98
N SER A 173 -7.81 1.13 18.37
CA SER A 173 -8.04 -0.26 18.81
C SER A 173 -8.82 -0.35 20.13
N GLU A 174 -8.95 0.75 20.86
CA GLU A 174 -9.66 0.85 22.13
C GLU A 174 -11.08 1.44 21.97
N GLN A 175 -11.46 1.90 20.76
CA GLN A 175 -12.75 2.56 20.54
C GLN A 175 -13.86 1.55 20.26
N PRO A 176 -15.06 1.70 20.86
CA PRO A 176 -16.17 0.77 20.67
C PRO A 176 -16.76 0.77 19.25
N GLU A 177 -16.56 1.83 18.48
CA GLU A 177 -16.99 1.95 17.08
C GLU A 177 -16.07 1.18 16.12
N VAL A 178 -14.87 0.79 16.56
CA VAL A 178 -13.84 0.15 15.72
C VAL A 178 -13.84 -1.36 15.96
N LYS A 179 -14.03 -2.12 14.88
CA LYS A 179 -13.99 -3.57 14.90
C LYS A 179 -12.56 -4.11 14.85
N THR A 180 -11.76 -3.59 13.92
CA THR A 180 -10.37 -4.05 13.70
C THR A 180 -9.53 -2.91 13.14
N VAL A 181 -8.30 -2.77 13.64
CA VAL A 181 -7.29 -1.88 13.07
C VAL A 181 -6.29 -2.67 12.23
N TYR A 182 -6.13 -2.27 10.97
CA TYR A 182 -5.20 -2.85 9.98
C TYR A 182 -3.97 -1.97 9.84
N HIS A 183 -3.16 -1.90 10.89
CA HIS A 183 -1.88 -1.20 10.89
C HIS A 183 -0.75 -2.23 10.98
N PRO A 184 0.23 -2.28 10.03
CA PRO A 184 1.28 -3.32 10.01
C PRO A 184 2.04 -3.50 11.33
N ALA A 185 2.27 -2.41 12.07
CA ALA A 185 2.92 -2.45 13.39
C ALA A 185 2.04 -2.93 14.57
N LEU A 186 0.77 -3.30 14.35
CA LEU A 186 -0.15 -3.80 15.37
C LEU A 186 -0.45 -5.30 15.16
N PRO A 187 -0.55 -6.12 16.23
CA PRO A 187 -0.84 -7.56 16.13
C PRO A 187 -2.16 -7.93 15.45
N SER A 188 -3.13 -7.01 15.39
CA SER A 188 -4.41 -7.20 14.71
C SER A 188 -4.29 -7.22 13.18
N CYS A 189 -3.19 -6.71 12.63
CA CYS A 189 -2.98 -6.66 11.18
C CYS A 189 -2.50 -8.02 10.66
N PRO A 190 -3.16 -8.59 9.62
CA PRO A 190 -2.72 -9.85 9.04
C PRO A 190 -1.28 -9.77 8.50
N GLY A 191 -0.40 -10.64 9.00
CA GLY A 191 1.02 -10.67 8.64
C GLY A 191 1.91 -9.73 9.47
N HIS A 192 1.42 -9.20 10.60
CA HIS A 192 2.21 -8.39 11.54
C HIS A 192 3.56 -9.02 11.88
N GLU A 193 3.62 -10.33 12.05
CA GLU A 193 4.85 -11.08 12.33
C GLU A 193 5.89 -10.95 11.21
N PHE A 194 5.47 -10.88 9.94
CA PHE A 194 6.35 -10.65 8.81
C PHE A 194 6.80 -9.19 8.75
N PHE A 195 5.93 -8.25 9.11
CA PHE A 195 6.31 -6.85 9.27
C PHE A 195 7.42 -6.69 10.31
N LEU A 196 7.26 -7.28 11.51
CA LEU A 196 8.29 -7.23 12.55
C LEU A 196 9.62 -7.86 12.11
N ARG A 197 9.57 -8.92 11.30
CA ARG A 197 10.75 -9.64 10.83
C ARG A 197 11.50 -8.90 9.72
N ASP A 198 10.76 -8.34 8.76
CA ASP A 198 11.31 -7.92 7.47
C ASP A 198 11.42 -6.40 7.30
N PHE A 199 10.69 -5.60 8.08
CA PHE A 199 10.66 -4.13 7.94
C PHE A 199 11.47 -3.46 9.06
N SER A 200 12.18 -2.38 8.71
CA SER A 200 12.95 -1.58 9.69
C SER A 200 12.15 -0.45 10.34
N GLY A 201 10.87 -0.32 10.00
CA GLY A 201 9.96 0.71 10.51
C GLY A 201 8.63 0.75 9.76
N SER A 202 7.74 1.64 10.20
CA SER A 202 6.42 1.87 9.63
C SER A 202 6.33 3.21 8.92
N SER A 203 5.29 3.36 8.10
CA SER A 203 4.85 4.67 7.60
C SER A 203 3.54 5.11 8.28
N GLY A 204 2.93 6.18 7.76
CA GLY A 204 1.74 6.82 8.32
C GLY A 204 0.40 6.33 7.77
N LEU A 205 0.41 5.39 6.81
CA LEU A 205 -0.80 4.94 6.12
C LEU A 205 -1.30 3.61 6.70
N PHE A 206 -2.56 3.57 7.12
CA PHE A 206 -3.22 2.34 7.58
C PHE A 206 -4.75 2.46 7.43
N SER A 207 -5.48 1.41 7.76
CA SER A 207 -6.95 1.42 7.76
C SER A 207 -7.52 0.83 9.03
N PHE A 208 -8.79 1.12 9.30
CA PHE A 208 -9.58 0.46 10.34
C PHE A 208 -10.99 0.20 9.84
N GLU A 209 -11.58 -0.91 10.27
CA GLU A 209 -12.97 -1.28 9.96
C GLU A 209 -13.86 -0.89 11.14
N LEU A 210 -14.97 -0.23 10.83
CA LEU A 210 -16.01 0.08 11.81
C LEU A 210 -16.82 -1.17 12.17
N THR A 211 -17.47 -1.16 13.33
CA THR A 211 -18.41 -2.24 13.72
C THR A 211 -19.67 -2.28 12.86
N GLN A 212 -20.01 -1.17 12.20
CA GLN A 212 -21.17 -1.02 11.32
C GLN A 212 -20.80 -0.66 9.89
N ARG A 213 -21.65 -1.05 8.93
CA ARG A 213 -21.65 -0.51 7.57
C ARG A 213 -22.46 0.79 7.56
N LEU A 214 -21.80 1.91 7.37
CA LEU A 214 -22.43 3.23 7.32
C LEU A 214 -23.38 3.35 6.11
N THR A 215 -24.55 3.92 6.35
CA THR A 215 -25.44 4.41 5.29
C THR A 215 -24.82 5.63 4.58
N SER A 216 -25.30 5.99 3.39
CA SER A 216 -24.79 7.16 2.66
C SER A 216 -24.92 8.46 3.47
N GLU A 217 -25.98 8.61 4.27
CA GLU A 217 -26.17 9.75 5.16
C GLU A 217 -25.12 9.77 6.29
N GLN A 218 -24.87 8.62 6.92
CA GLN A 218 -23.83 8.51 7.95
C GLN A 218 -22.42 8.74 7.38
N VAL A 219 -22.14 8.29 6.14
CA VAL A 219 -20.87 8.60 5.48
C VAL A 219 -20.69 10.11 5.30
N SER A 220 -21.70 10.82 4.81
CA SER A 220 -21.65 12.29 4.67
C SER A 220 -21.42 12.96 6.03
N LYS A 221 -22.22 12.61 7.05
CA LYS A 221 -22.04 13.13 8.43
C LYS A 221 -20.66 12.85 9.00
N PHE A 222 -20.10 11.67 8.76
CA PHE A 222 -18.78 11.31 9.24
C PHE A 222 -17.70 12.12 8.53
N MET A 223 -17.71 12.12 7.19
CA MET A 223 -16.62 12.60 6.35
C MET A 223 -16.61 14.13 6.13
N ASP A 224 -17.77 14.80 6.10
CA ASP A 224 -17.88 16.22 5.68
C ASP A 224 -17.44 17.23 6.76
N HIS A 225 -17.16 16.77 7.99
CA HIS A 225 -16.98 17.64 9.16
C HIS A 225 -15.65 17.50 9.88
N PHE A 226 -14.71 16.72 9.34
CA PHE A 226 -13.33 16.72 9.81
C PHE A 226 -12.68 18.09 9.60
N GLN A 227 -11.89 18.54 10.58
CA GLN A 227 -11.21 19.85 10.51
C GLN A 227 -9.74 19.73 10.09
N LEU A 228 -9.11 18.59 10.39
CA LEU A 228 -7.71 18.31 10.09
C LEU A 228 -7.56 17.27 8.97
N PHE A 229 -8.39 16.23 8.97
CA PHE A 229 -8.35 15.23 7.90
C PHE A 229 -9.05 15.74 6.64
N ALA A 230 -8.32 15.80 5.53
CA ALA A 230 -8.91 16.13 4.23
C ALA A 230 -9.36 14.87 3.47
N MET A 231 -10.50 14.96 2.78
CA MET A 231 -10.96 13.92 1.87
C MET A 231 -10.22 14.03 0.53
N ALA A 232 -9.23 13.17 0.31
CA ALA A 232 -8.51 13.12 -0.96
C ALA A 232 -7.98 11.72 -1.29
N TYR A 233 -7.76 11.48 -2.58
CA TYR A 233 -6.90 10.38 -3.04
C TYR A 233 -5.43 10.72 -2.73
N SER A 234 -4.54 9.76 -2.99
CA SER A 234 -3.12 9.84 -2.60
C SER A 234 -2.94 9.78 -1.07
N TRP A 235 -1.69 9.99 -0.63
CA TRP A 235 -1.18 9.93 0.73
C TRP A 235 0.34 10.19 0.72
N GLY A 236 0.99 10.18 1.88
CA GLY A 236 2.45 10.27 2.02
C GLY A 236 3.01 11.69 2.07
N GLY A 237 2.13 12.70 2.03
CA GLY A 237 2.45 14.11 2.22
C GLY A 237 2.62 14.50 3.70
N PHE A 238 2.63 15.80 3.98
CA PHE A 238 2.65 16.30 5.37
C PHE A 238 1.25 16.40 6.00
N GLU A 239 0.20 16.39 5.19
CA GLU A 239 -1.19 16.54 5.60
C GLU A 239 -1.88 15.19 5.86
N SER A 240 -2.76 15.17 6.86
CA SER A 240 -3.57 14.01 7.18
C SER A 240 -4.75 13.86 6.22
N LEU A 241 -4.95 12.65 5.69
CA LEU A 241 -6.02 12.35 4.72
C LEU A 241 -6.91 11.22 5.21
N ILE A 242 -8.17 11.23 4.80
CA ILE A 242 -9.15 10.20 5.14
C ILE A 242 -9.97 9.78 3.92
N LEU A 243 -10.23 8.48 3.80
CA LEU A 243 -11.07 7.90 2.75
C LEU A 243 -11.95 6.80 3.35
N CYS A 244 -13.20 6.74 2.91
CA CYS A 244 -14.14 5.68 3.29
C CYS A 244 -14.39 4.75 2.10
N ASN A 245 -14.32 3.45 2.32
CA ASN A 245 -14.76 2.42 1.38
C ASN A 245 -15.78 1.50 2.03
N GLN A 246 -16.81 1.14 1.26
CA GLN A 246 -17.79 0.16 1.71
C GLN A 246 -17.29 -1.29 1.47
N PRO A 247 -17.78 -2.28 2.25
CA PRO A 247 -17.38 -3.68 2.09
C PRO A 247 -17.46 -4.21 0.66
N GLU A 248 -18.56 -3.89 -0.04
CA GLU A 248 -18.80 -4.32 -1.42
C GLU A 248 -17.84 -3.68 -2.44
N GLU A 249 -17.38 -2.45 -2.18
CA GLU A 249 -16.38 -1.78 -3.02
C GLU A 249 -15.02 -2.47 -2.88
N ILE A 250 -14.63 -2.80 -1.64
CA ILE A 250 -13.41 -3.56 -1.39
C ILE A 250 -13.51 -4.96 -2.01
N ALA A 251 -14.63 -5.66 -1.83
CA ALA A 251 -14.84 -6.98 -2.42
C ALA A 251 -14.72 -6.98 -3.95
N HIS A 252 -15.14 -5.90 -4.62
CA HIS A 252 -15.04 -5.76 -6.07
C HIS A 252 -13.59 -5.77 -6.58
N ILE A 253 -12.65 -5.25 -5.77
CA ILE A 253 -11.22 -5.10 -6.13
C ILE A 253 -10.32 -6.12 -5.40
N ARG A 254 -10.89 -7.27 -5.01
CA ARG A 254 -10.21 -8.35 -4.27
C ARG A 254 -10.31 -9.72 -4.97
N PRO A 255 -9.87 -9.85 -6.23
CA PRO A 255 -9.91 -11.13 -6.93
C PRO A 255 -9.12 -12.20 -6.18
N ASN A 256 -9.73 -13.37 -6.02
CA ASN A 256 -9.14 -14.54 -5.35
C ASN A 256 -8.77 -14.33 -3.86
N ILE A 257 -9.46 -13.41 -3.17
CA ILE A 257 -9.36 -13.22 -1.71
C ILE A 257 -10.73 -13.49 -1.10
N LYS A 258 -10.78 -14.32 -0.05
CA LYS A 258 -12.04 -14.75 0.60
C LYS A 258 -12.37 -13.96 1.87
N ARG A 259 -11.45 -13.15 2.38
CA ARG A 259 -11.66 -12.32 3.57
C ARG A 259 -12.60 -11.18 3.21
N ASN A 260 -13.76 -11.12 3.86
CA ASN A 260 -14.75 -10.08 3.63
C ASN A 260 -14.84 -9.16 4.84
N LEU A 261 -14.98 -7.87 4.57
CA LEU A 261 -15.32 -6.86 5.56
C LEU A 261 -16.83 -6.88 5.79
N THR A 262 -17.26 -6.48 6.98
CA THR A 262 -18.68 -6.35 7.32
C THR A 262 -19.06 -4.92 7.64
N GLY A 263 -18.11 -4.11 8.13
CA GLY A 263 -18.30 -2.68 8.36
C GLY A 263 -17.58 -1.82 7.33
N SER A 264 -17.90 -0.53 7.32
CA SER A 264 -17.21 0.43 6.45
C SER A 264 -15.74 0.52 6.84
N LEU A 265 -14.87 0.56 5.84
CA LEU A 265 -13.44 0.64 6.00
C LEU A 265 -12.99 2.08 5.84
N ILE A 266 -12.29 2.59 6.84
CA ILE A 266 -11.73 3.93 6.84
C ILE A 266 -10.22 3.81 6.68
N ARG A 267 -9.68 4.37 5.60
CA ARG A 267 -8.23 4.50 5.40
C ARG A 267 -7.81 5.89 5.82
N VAL A 268 -6.77 5.96 6.65
CA VAL A 268 -6.18 7.22 7.08
C VAL A 268 -4.70 7.27 6.69
N HIS A 269 -4.28 8.46 6.27
CA HIS A 269 -2.89 8.85 6.22
C HIS A 269 -2.66 9.83 7.37
N ILE A 270 -1.71 9.52 8.25
CA ILE A 270 -1.35 10.36 9.39
C ILE A 270 -0.17 11.25 9.00
N GLY A 271 -0.41 12.56 8.92
CA GLY A 271 0.54 13.61 8.56
C GLY A 271 1.43 14.07 9.73
N PHE A 272 1.80 15.35 9.72
CA PHE A 272 2.68 15.98 10.71
C PHE A 272 1.96 16.84 11.74
N GLU A 273 0.63 16.88 11.70
CA GLU A 273 -0.18 17.58 12.69
C GLU A 273 0.07 17.02 14.10
N ASN A 274 -0.37 17.77 15.11
CA ASN A 274 -0.33 17.28 16.48
C ASN A 274 -1.21 16.03 16.60
N VAL A 275 -0.59 14.91 17.00
CA VAL A 275 -1.25 13.61 17.07
C VAL A 275 -2.46 13.59 18.01
N ASP A 276 -2.45 14.39 19.08
CA ASP A 276 -3.58 14.47 20.02
C ASP A 276 -4.74 15.27 19.42
N GLU A 277 -4.47 16.24 18.54
CA GLU A 277 -5.50 16.96 17.77
C GLU A 277 -6.10 16.05 16.69
N LEU A 278 -5.29 15.23 16.02
CA LEU A 278 -5.79 14.22 15.07
C LEU A 278 -6.71 13.20 15.76
N ILE A 279 -6.33 12.75 16.96
CA ILE A 279 -7.19 11.87 17.78
C ILE A 279 -8.49 12.57 18.17
N ALA A 280 -8.44 13.85 18.57
CA ALA A 280 -9.63 14.61 18.91
C ALA A 280 -10.57 14.77 17.71
N ASP A 281 -10.04 15.01 16.51
CA ASP A 281 -10.83 15.13 15.27
C ASP A 281 -11.48 13.78 14.88
N LEU A 282 -10.76 12.66 15.03
CA LEU A 282 -11.32 11.30 14.88
C LEU A 282 -12.41 10.98 15.89
N LYS A 283 -12.21 11.36 17.16
CA LYS A 283 -13.21 11.18 18.22
C LYS A 283 -14.49 11.93 17.89
N ALA A 284 -14.39 13.20 17.49
CA ALA A 284 -15.54 13.97 17.02
C ALA A 284 -16.21 13.31 15.80
N GLY A 285 -15.43 12.61 14.96
CA GLY A 285 -15.94 11.74 13.89
C GLY A 285 -16.89 10.67 14.39
N PHE A 286 -16.47 9.89 15.39
CA PHE A 286 -17.30 8.81 15.95
C PHE A 286 -18.61 9.32 16.55
N GLU A 287 -18.58 10.48 17.22
CA GLU A 287 -19.79 11.11 17.78
C GLU A 287 -20.86 11.46 16.72
N ARG A 288 -20.48 11.58 15.44
CA ARG A 288 -21.42 11.86 14.33
C ARG A 288 -22.12 10.62 13.76
N ILE A 289 -21.67 9.43 14.13
CA ILE A 289 -22.19 8.14 13.65
C ILE A 289 -22.66 7.21 14.77
N ALA A 290 -22.57 7.68 16.02
CA ALA A 290 -23.13 7.03 17.21
C ALA A 290 -24.67 7.05 17.21
#